data_AF-A0A2N4YU96-F1
#
_entry.id   AF-A0A2N4YU96-F1
#
_cell.length_a   1.000
_cell.length_b   1.000
_cell.length_c   1.000
_cell.angle_alpha   90.00
_cell.angle_beta   90.00
_cell.angle_gamma   90.00
#
_symmetry.space_group_name_H-M   'P 1'
#
loop_
_entity.id
_entity.type
_entity.pdbx_description
1 polymer ?
#
loop_
_entity_poly.entity_id
_entity_poly.type
_entity_poly.pdbx_seq_one_letter_code
_entity_poly.pdbx_strand_id
1 'polypeptide(L)' 'LDRNRWALDKAEEKIKFLKSDPAVSQLEAVKKGHIVVMDGQAMNPTIRTLYGAEQVGEQLRKMGLN' A
#
# COMPACT_ATOMS: atom_id res chain seq x y z
N LEU A 1 -2.20 10.12 -18.60
CA LEU A 1 -1.65 8.79 -18.29
C LEU A 1 -2.82 7.89 -17.95
N ASP A 2 -3.00 6.79 -18.68
CA ASP A 2 -4.02 5.78 -18.37
C ASP A 2 -3.63 5.06 -17.07
N ARG A 3 -4.55 5.00 -16.10
CA ARG A 3 -4.32 4.43 -14.76
C ARG A 3 -4.54 2.91 -14.70
N ASN A 4 -4.90 2.28 -15.81
CA ASN A 4 -5.13 0.83 -15.89
C ASN A 4 -4.35 0.20 -17.05
N ARG A 5 -3.16 0.71 -17.32
CA ARG A 5 -2.33 0.27 -18.44
C ARG A 5 -1.72 -1.11 -18.18
N TRP A 6 -1.45 -1.42 -16.92
CA TRP A 6 -0.85 -2.68 -16.49
C TRP A 6 -1.65 -3.33 -15.36
N ALA A 7 -1.59 -4.66 -15.27
CA ALA A 7 -2.30 -5.42 -14.23
C ALA A 7 -1.94 -4.91 -12.82
N LEU A 8 -0.65 -4.62 -12.59
CA LEU A 8 -0.15 -4.13 -11.30
C LEU A 8 -0.41 -2.64 -11.04
N ASP A 9 -1.21 -1.93 -11.85
CA ASP A 9 -1.60 -0.56 -11.52
C ASP A 9 -2.65 -0.52 -10.40
N LYS A 10 -3.46 -1.59 -10.29
CA LYS A 10 -4.47 -1.76 -9.25
C LYS A 10 -3.85 -2.23 -7.94
N ALA A 11 -4.32 -1.67 -6.82
CA ALA A 11 -3.82 -2.04 -5.50
C ALA A 11 -4.06 -3.52 -5.18
N GLU A 12 -5.21 -4.05 -5.62
CA GLU A 12 -5.63 -5.43 -5.41
C GLU A 12 -4.67 -6.42 -6.09
N GLU A 13 -4.25 -6.11 -7.32
CA GLU A 13 -3.31 -6.94 -8.07
C GLU A 13 -1.89 -6.86 -7.47
N LYS A 14 -1.48 -5.69 -6.95
CA LYS A 14 -0.23 -5.58 -6.18
C LYS A 14 -0.27 -6.45 -4.93
N ILE A 15 -1.35 -6.38 -4.16
CA ILE A 15 -1.52 -7.20 -2.94
C ILE A 15 -1.51 -8.69 -3.28
N LYS A 16 -2.21 -9.08 -4.36
CA LYS A 16 -2.21 -10.46 -4.85
C LYS A 16 -0.81 -10.93 -5.20
N PHE A 17 -0.05 -10.13 -5.97
CA PHE A 17 1.34 -10.43 -6.30
C PHE A 17 2.20 -10.60 -5.04
N LEU A 18 2.13 -9.67 -4.09
CA LEU A 18 2.88 -9.75 -2.82
C LEU A 18 2.61 -11.07 -2.10
N LYS A 19 1.35 -11.53 -2.09
CA LYS A 19 0.95 -12.77 -1.40
C LYS A 19 1.27 -14.05 -2.18
N SER A 20 1.33 -13.99 -3.52
CA SER A 20 1.53 -15.19 -4.36
C SER A 20 2.97 -15.40 -4.81
N ASP A 21 3.79 -14.35 -4.87
CA ASP A 21 5.17 -14.46 -5.33
C ASP A 21 6.02 -15.26 -4.32
N PRO A 22 6.78 -16.28 -4.76
CA PRO A 22 7.49 -17.19 -3.85
C PRO A 22 8.60 -16.50 -3.04
N ALA A 23 9.17 -15.40 -3.53
CA ALA A 23 10.20 -14.66 -2.81
C ALA A 23 9.59 -13.56 -1.93
N VAL A 24 8.70 -12.73 -2.49
CA VAL A 24 8.17 -11.55 -1.79
C VAL A 24 7.17 -11.94 -0.70
N SER A 25 6.45 -13.06 -0.85
CA SER A 25 5.56 -13.60 0.18
C SER A 25 6.29 -13.99 1.48
N GLN A 26 7.61 -14.15 1.43
CA GLN A 26 8.41 -14.50 2.60
C GLN A 26 8.72 -13.31 3.51
N LEU A 27 8.52 -12.07 3.05
CA LEU A 27 8.73 -10.87 3.84
C LEU A 27 7.79 -10.83 5.05
N GLU A 28 8.33 -10.45 6.20
CA GLU A 28 7.59 -10.39 7.45
C GLU A 28 6.37 -9.46 7.37
N ALA A 29 6.51 -8.32 6.69
CA ALA A 29 5.41 -7.39 6.46
C ALA A 29 4.27 -8.02 5.65
N VAL A 30 4.60 -8.87 4.67
CA VAL A 30 3.59 -9.55 3.85
C VAL A 30 2.91 -10.67 4.64
N LYS A 31 3.69 -11.48 5.37
CA LYS A 31 3.19 -12.56 6.24
C LYS A 31 2.23 -12.05 7.32
N LYS A 32 2.57 -10.93 7.95
CA LYS A 32 1.74 -10.28 8.97
C LYS A 32 0.61 -9.42 8.40
N GLY A 33 0.50 -9.30 7.07
CA GLY A 33 -0.51 -8.46 6.43
C GLY A 33 -0.37 -6.97 6.73
N HIS A 34 0.85 -6.52 7.06
CA HIS A 34 1.18 -5.11 7.30
C HIS A 34 1.28 -4.35 5.97
N ILE A 35 0.17 -4.30 5.24
CA ILE A 35 0.05 -3.65 3.94
C ILE A 35 -0.94 -2.50 4.08
N VAL A 36 -0.45 -1.29 3.86
CA VAL A 36 -1.22 -0.04 3.95
C VAL A 36 -1.55 0.44 2.53
N VAL A 37 -2.81 0.79 2.30
CA VAL A 37 -3.27 1.33 1.01
C VAL A 37 -3.54 2.82 1.16
N MET A 38 -3.01 3.62 0.25
CA MET A 38 -3.22 5.07 0.21
C MET A 38 -3.45 5.56 -1.22
N ASP A 39 -3.97 6.78 -1.38
CA ASP A 39 -4.00 7.43 -2.69
C ASP A 39 -2.56 7.71 -3.18
N GLY A 40 -2.22 7.21 -4.36
CA GLY A 40 -0.91 7.43 -4.97
C GLY A 40 -0.61 8.92 -5.21
N GLN A 41 -1.62 9.79 -5.41
CA GLN A 41 -1.37 11.23 -5.54
C GLN A 41 -0.87 11.87 -4.24
N ALA A 42 -1.19 11.28 -3.09
CA ALA A 42 -0.75 11.78 -1.79
C ALA A 42 0.75 11.53 -1.53
N MET A 43 1.39 10.67 -2.33
CA MET A 43 2.85 10.47 -2.28
C MET A 43 3.63 11.61 -2.96
N ASN A 44 2.96 12.44 -3.77
CA ASN A 44 3.59 13.58 -4.42
C ASN A 44 3.64 14.78 -3.47
N PRO A 45 4.79 15.46 -3.29
CA PRO A 45 4.95 16.58 -2.35
C PRO A 45 3.93 17.71 -2.59
N THR A 46 2.84 17.72 -1.82
CA THR A 46 1.73 18.69 -1.90
C THR A 46 0.94 18.70 -0.59
N ILE A 47 -0.11 19.53 -0.48
CA ILE A 47 -1.07 19.47 0.65
C ILE A 47 -1.65 18.05 0.82
N ARG A 48 -1.77 17.26 -0.25
CA ARG A 48 -2.28 15.88 -0.18
C ARG A 48 -1.37 14.94 0.61
N THR A 49 -0.09 15.27 0.76
CA THR A 49 0.83 14.47 1.60
C THR A 49 0.39 14.45 3.05
N LEU A 50 -0.21 15.54 3.56
CA LEU A 50 -0.74 15.58 4.92
C LEU A 50 -1.88 14.58 5.11
N TYR A 51 -2.89 14.63 4.24
CA TYR A 51 -4.02 13.68 4.30
C TYR A 51 -3.58 12.23 4.09
N GLY A 52 -2.60 12.00 3.20
CA GLY A 52 -1.98 10.69 3.02
C GLY A 52 -1.30 10.18 4.29
N ALA A 53 -0.56 11.04 4.99
CA ALA A 53 0.07 10.70 6.26
C ALA A 53 -0.97 10.37 7.34
N GLU A 54 -2.08 11.10 7.42
CA GLU A 54 -3.18 10.81 8.34
C GLU A 54 -3.81 9.45 8.04
N GLN A 55 -4.09 9.15 6.76
CA GLN A 55 -4.64 7.87 6.32
C GLN A 55 -3.72 6.69 6.64
N VAL A 56 -2.40 6.84 6.42
CA VAL A 56 -1.40 5.84 6.78
C VAL A 56 -1.36 5.66 8.30
N GLY A 57 -1.33 6.75 9.06
CA GLY A 57 -1.30 6.72 10.52
C GLY A 57 -2.51 6.01 11.13
N GLU A 58 -3.71 6.20 10.57
CA GLU A 58 -4.90 5.49 11.01
C GLU A 58 -4.81 3.97 10.77
N GLN A 59 -4.28 3.55 9.61
CA GLN A 59 -4.08 2.13 9.31
C GLN A 59 -3.05 1.49 10.24
N LEU A 60 -1.94 2.19 10.52
CA LEU A 60 -0.94 1.72 11.48
C LEU A 60 -1.52 1.54 12.89
N ARG A 61 -2.36 2.49 13.36
CA ARG A 61 -3.09 2.36 14.64
C ARG A 61 -3.97 1.12 14.69
N LYS A 62 -4.74 0.86 13.62
CA LYS A 62 -5.61 -0.33 13.53
C LYS A 62 -4.81 -1.64 13.57
N MET A 63 -3.55 -1.61 13.12
CA MET A 63 -2.62 -2.75 13.16
C MET A 63 -1.82 -2.83 14.47
N GLY A 64 -1.91 -1.84 15.37
CA GLY A 64 -1.12 -1.78 16.60
C GLY A 64 0.38 -1.53 16.38
N LEU A 65 0.74 -0.80 15.33
CA LEU A 65 2.13 -0.57 14.89
C LEU A 65 2.69 0.82 15.23
N ASN A 66 2.06 1.55 16.17
CA ASN A 66 2.44 2.93 16.51
C ASN A 66 2.20 3.28 17.98
#